data_AF-A0A6I7FEY4-F1
#
_entry.id   AF-A0A6I7FEY4-F1
#
_cell.length_a   1.000
_cell.length_b   1.000
_cell.length_c   1.000
_cell.angle_alpha   90.00
_cell.angle_beta   90.00
_cell.angle_gamma   90.00
#
_symmetry.space_group_name_H-M   'P 1'
#
loop_
_entity.id
_entity.type
_entity.pdbx_description
1 polymer ?
#
loop_
_entity_poly.entity_id
_entity_poly.type
_entity_poly.pdbx_seq_one_letter_code
_entity_poly.pdbx_strand_id
1 'polypeptide(L)'
;MKNKKLTFILFLIYVLALIWLVLFKLQFSFDQIDRVRVMNMIPLNKSDFSEVYNNIRIFVPLGIYICMLKSKWSFMKKLLSIIGFTLTFEITQFVLAIGRSDITDILANTLGGTIGIGIYELLFKILKHRTNKLINLFGLVLTSCALFFIIFIFKRHS
;
A
#
# COMPACT_ATOMS: atom_id res chain seq x y z
N MET A 1 13.56 0.20 21.85
CA MET A 1 12.25 -0.53 21.82
C MET A 1 11.08 0.37 21.41
N LYS A 2 10.98 1.62 21.90
CA LYS A 2 9.88 2.57 21.61
C LYS A 2 9.58 2.77 20.10
N ASN A 3 10.60 2.94 19.27
CA ASN A 3 10.43 3.18 17.82
C ASN A 3 9.81 1.99 17.07
N LYS A 4 10.10 0.74 17.47
CA LYS A 4 9.56 -0.44 16.78
C LYS A 4 8.05 -0.61 17.02
N LYS A 5 7.58 -0.32 18.25
CA LYS A 5 6.14 -0.35 18.56
C LYS A 5 5.39 0.71 17.75
N LEU A 6 5.91 1.93 17.66
CA LEU A 6 5.33 2.99 16.84
C LEU A 6 5.29 2.60 15.35
N THR A 7 6.39 2.08 14.79
CA THR A 7 6.42 1.60 13.40
C THR A 7 5.36 0.53 13.15
N PHE A 8 5.17 -0.41 14.09
CA PHE A 8 4.16 -1.44 13.95
C PHE A 8 2.74 -0.87 13.97
N ILE A 9 2.45 0.10 14.83
CA ILE A 9 1.14 0.77 14.87
C ILE A 9 0.87 1.53 13.57
N LEU A 10 1.84 2.33 13.11
CA LEU A 10 1.72 3.06 11.84
C LEU A 10 1.56 2.12 10.66
N PHE A 11 2.29 1.00 10.66
CA PHE A 11 2.15 -0.05 9.65
C PHE A 11 0.75 -0.67 9.68
N LEU A 12 0.18 -0.95 10.86
CA LEU A 12 -1.16 -1.51 10.97
C LEU A 12 -2.22 -0.55 10.42
N ILE A 13 -2.15 0.74 10.78
CA ILE A 13 -3.07 1.76 10.25
C ILE A 13 -2.92 1.88 8.73
N TYR A 14 -1.67 1.88 8.24
CA TYR A 14 -1.38 1.88 6.81
C TYR A 14 -1.97 0.64 6.11
N VAL A 15 -1.82 -0.57 6.65
CA VAL A 15 -2.37 -1.79 6.06
C VAL A 15 -3.90 -1.75 6.02
N LEU A 16 -4.57 -1.25 7.06
CA LEU A 16 -6.02 -1.08 7.05
C LEU A 16 -6.46 -0.11 5.94
N ALA A 17 -5.74 1.02 5.79
CA ALA A 17 -5.99 1.96 4.70
C ALA A 17 -5.69 1.34 3.32
N LEU A 18 -4.61 0.56 3.19
CA LEU A 18 -4.25 -0.13 1.96
C LEU A 18 -5.32 -1.16 1.56
N ILE A 19 -5.81 -1.95 2.52
CA ILE A 19 -6.92 -2.90 2.30
C ILE A 19 -8.14 -2.15 1.77
N TRP A 20 -8.50 -1.03 2.41
CA TRP A 20 -9.61 -0.22 1.94
C TRP A 20 -9.38 0.30 0.52
N LEU A 21 -8.23 0.91 0.25
CA LEU A 21 -7.91 1.50 -1.05
C LEU A 21 -7.89 0.48 -2.19
N VAL A 22 -7.28 -0.69 -1.95
CA VAL A 22 -7.12 -1.73 -2.98
C VAL A 22 -8.45 -2.47 -3.21
N LEU A 23 -9.15 -2.88 -2.15
CA LEU A 23 -10.40 -3.63 -2.30
C LEU A 23 -11.52 -2.76 -2.88
N PHE A 24 -11.60 -1.49 -2.50
CA PHE A 24 -12.69 -0.60 -2.92
C PHE A 24 -12.30 0.36 -4.06
N LYS A 25 -11.06 0.32 -4.59
CA LYS A 25 -10.55 1.24 -5.64
C LYS A 25 -11.01 2.69 -5.48
N LEU A 26 -10.90 3.26 -4.26
CA LEU A 26 -11.36 4.62 -3.91
C LEU A 26 -12.87 4.90 -4.07
N GLN A 27 -13.70 3.89 -4.32
CA GLN A 27 -15.14 4.06 -4.39
C GLN A 27 -15.73 4.22 -2.98
N PHE A 28 -16.42 5.34 -2.76
CA PHE A 28 -17.05 5.67 -1.47
C PHE A 28 -18.48 5.12 -1.32
N SER A 29 -19.06 4.56 -2.39
CA SER A 29 -20.42 4.03 -2.41
C SER A 29 -20.45 2.58 -2.88
N PHE A 30 -21.08 1.71 -2.09
CA PHE A 30 -21.28 0.30 -2.43
C PHE A 30 -22.14 0.10 -3.70
N ASP A 31 -22.95 1.10 -4.07
CA ASP A 31 -23.82 1.07 -5.26
C ASP A 31 -23.07 1.27 -6.58
N GLN A 32 -21.82 1.76 -6.55
CA GLN A 32 -20.97 1.95 -7.72
C GLN A 32 -19.98 0.80 -7.94
N ILE A 33 -20.03 -0.22 -7.08
CA ILE A 33 -19.21 -1.42 -7.24
C ILE A 33 -19.77 -2.20 -8.41
N ASP A 34 -19.07 -2.16 -9.55
CA ASP A 34 -19.31 -3.04 -10.69
C ASP A 34 -19.22 -4.50 -10.19
N ARG A 35 -20.38 -5.14 -9.95
CA ARG A 35 -20.47 -6.54 -9.55
C ARG A 35 -20.27 -7.49 -10.73
N VAL A 36 -19.24 -7.23 -11.54
CA VAL A 36 -18.92 -8.04 -12.72
C VAL A 36 -17.56 -8.69 -12.49
N ARG A 37 -17.51 -10.03 -12.53
CA ARG A 37 -16.28 -10.81 -12.50
C ARG A 37 -15.57 -10.70 -13.86
N VAL A 38 -14.88 -9.58 -14.10
CA VAL A 38 -14.00 -9.43 -15.26
C VAL A 38 -12.57 -9.64 -14.80
N MET A 39 -11.93 -10.68 -15.33
CA MET A 39 -10.51 -10.94 -15.13
C MET A 39 -9.74 -10.51 -16.37
N ASN A 40 -8.92 -9.48 -16.26
CA ASN A 40 -8.02 -9.06 -17.32
C ASN A 40 -6.69 -9.80 -17.16
N MET A 41 -6.47 -10.82 -18.00
CA MET A 41 -5.23 -11.61 -17.99
C MET A 41 -4.15 -11.07 -18.94
N ILE A 42 -4.45 -10.04 -19.73
CA ILE A 42 -3.46 -9.44 -20.66
C ILE A 42 -2.94 -8.16 -20.01
N PRO A 43 -1.67 -8.14 -19.55
CA PRO A 43 -1.11 -6.94 -18.96
C PRO A 43 -1.12 -5.78 -19.96
N LEU A 44 -1.47 -4.58 -19.50
CA LEU A 44 -1.44 -3.32 -20.27
C LEU A 44 -2.44 -3.19 -21.43
N ASN A 45 -3.32 -4.17 -21.68
CA ASN A 45 -4.19 -4.16 -22.87
C ASN A 45 -5.27 -3.05 -22.83
N LYS A 46 -5.61 -2.55 -21.63
CA LYS A 46 -6.59 -1.45 -21.41
C LYS A 46 -6.31 -0.65 -20.13
N SER A 47 -5.09 -0.70 -19.61
CA SER A 47 -4.76 -0.13 -18.31
C SER A 47 -4.65 1.38 -18.41
N ASP A 48 -5.44 2.11 -17.62
CA ASP A 48 -5.27 3.54 -17.48
C ASP A 48 -3.94 3.79 -16.77
N PHE A 49 -3.03 4.53 -17.41
CA PHE A 49 -1.72 4.86 -16.83
C PHE A 49 -1.86 5.53 -15.45
N SER A 50 -2.96 6.24 -15.20
CA SER A 50 -3.25 6.85 -13.91
C SER A 50 -3.49 5.80 -12.81
N GLU A 51 -4.17 4.70 -13.12
CA GLU A 51 -4.45 3.60 -12.20
C GLU A 51 -3.16 2.85 -11.84
N VAL A 52 -2.36 2.49 -12.85
CA VAL A 52 -1.03 1.87 -12.67
C VAL A 52 -0.16 2.73 -11.76
N TYR A 53 -0.15 4.04 -12.00
CA TYR A 53 0.66 4.97 -11.23
C TYR A 53 0.19 5.12 -9.78
N ASN A 54 -1.12 5.13 -9.54
CA ASN A 54 -1.70 5.14 -8.20
C ASN A 54 -1.33 3.85 -7.44
N ASN A 55 -1.44 2.69 -8.09
CA ASN A 55 -1.06 1.40 -7.52
C ASN A 55 0.43 1.33 -7.12
N ILE A 56 1.31 1.85 -7.97
CA ILE A 56 2.74 2.00 -7.62
C ILE A 56 2.89 2.87 -6.36
N ARG A 57 2.28 4.05 -6.33
CA ARG A 57 2.42 5.02 -5.23
C ARG A 57 1.93 4.46 -3.89
N ILE A 58 0.75 3.83 -3.86
CA ILE A 58 0.18 3.31 -2.62
C ILE A 58 0.98 2.14 -2.06
N PHE A 59 1.73 1.39 -2.90
CA PHE A 59 2.57 0.27 -2.45
C PHE A 59 3.99 0.68 -2.05
N VAL A 60 4.48 1.88 -2.38
CA VAL A 60 5.79 2.38 -1.92
C VAL A 60 5.96 2.29 -0.39
N PRO A 61 5.00 2.75 0.44
CA PRO A 61 5.12 2.63 1.88
C PRO A 61 5.20 1.19 2.38
N LEU A 62 4.58 0.21 1.70
CA LEU A 62 4.67 -1.21 2.07
C LEU A 62 6.13 -1.68 2.06
N GLY A 63 6.88 -1.38 1.00
CA GLY A 63 8.30 -1.71 0.89
C GLY A 63 9.14 -1.08 1.99
N ILE A 64 8.86 0.20 2.31
CA ILE A 64 9.52 0.95 3.38
C ILE A 64 9.27 0.28 4.74
N TYR A 65 8.01 -0.03 5.08
CA TYR A 65 7.65 -0.66 6.35
C TYR A 65 8.22 -2.07 6.49
N ILE A 66 8.24 -2.86 5.41
CA ILE A 66 8.88 -4.19 5.41
C ILE A 66 10.36 -4.04 5.76
N CYS A 67 11.08 -3.08 5.17
CA CYS A 67 12.47 -2.82 5.52
C CYS A 67 12.67 -2.41 6.99
N MET A 68 11.77 -1.57 7.53
CA MET A 68 11.85 -1.13 8.93
C MET A 68 11.58 -2.27 9.93
N LEU A 69 10.56 -3.09 9.67
CA LEU A 69 10.11 -4.15 10.56
C LEU A 69 10.95 -5.43 10.43
N LYS A 70 11.40 -5.73 9.21
CA LYS A 70 12.16 -6.94 8.84
C LYS A 70 13.54 -6.60 8.29
N SER A 71 14.26 -5.73 9.00
CA SER A 71 15.58 -5.25 8.57
C SER A 71 16.64 -6.34 8.33
N LYS A 72 16.47 -7.53 8.94
CA LYS A 72 17.36 -8.69 8.78
C LYS A 72 17.02 -9.56 7.57
N TRP A 73 15.89 -9.34 6.91
CA TRP A 73 15.50 -10.12 5.73
C TRP A 73 16.33 -9.73 4.51
N SER A 74 16.67 -10.73 3.69
CA SER A 74 17.28 -10.50 2.38
C SER A 74 16.30 -9.77 1.45
N PHE A 75 16.82 -9.10 0.44
CA PHE A 75 16.01 -8.44 -0.60
C PHE A 75 14.94 -9.37 -1.16
N MET A 76 15.31 -10.61 -1.50
CA MET A 76 14.37 -11.61 -2.04
C MET A 76 13.23 -11.94 -1.07
N LYS A 77 13.49 -12.06 0.23
CA LYS A 77 12.42 -12.28 1.22
C LYS A 77 11.46 -11.10 1.32
N LYS A 78 11.98 -9.87 1.21
CA LYS A 78 11.15 -8.65 1.19
C LYS A 78 10.30 -8.60 -0.08
N LEU A 79 10.90 -8.89 -1.24
CA LEU A 79 10.21 -8.93 -2.53
C LEU A 79 9.11 -9.99 -2.56
N LEU A 80 9.40 -11.22 -2.12
CA LEU A 80 8.40 -12.28 -2.01
C LEU A 80 7.25 -11.91 -1.07
N SER A 81 7.54 -11.19 0.02
CA SER A 81 6.48 -10.67 0.89
C SER A 81 5.58 -9.67 0.19
N ILE A 82 6.13 -8.77 -0.64
CA ILE A 82 5.33 -7.81 -1.43
C ILE A 82 4.46 -8.57 -2.44
N ILE A 83 5.03 -9.49 -3.20
CA ILE A 83 4.30 -10.32 -4.16
C ILE A 83 3.18 -11.09 -3.45
N GLY A 84 3.46 -11.64 -2.27
CA GLY A 84 2.46 -12.34 -1.46
C GLY A 84 1.29 -11.45 -1.03
N PHE A 85 1.57 -10.21 -0.58
CA PHE A 85 0.51 -9.22 -0.29
C PHE A 85 -0.33 -8.93 -1.53
N THR A 86 0.32 -8.64 -2.65
CA THR A 86 -0.32 -8.33 -3.92
C THR A 86 -1.22 -9.46 -4.41
N LEU A 87 -0.75 -10.70 -4.38
CA LEU A 87 -1.56 -11.88 -4.73
C LEU A 87 -2.74 -12.07 -3.79
N THR A 88 -2.55 -11.82 -2.49
CA THR A 88 -3.63 -11.92 -1.50
C THR A 88 -4.76 -10.93 -1.81
N PHE A 89 -4.42 -9.71 -2.23
CA PHE A 89 -5.41 -8.72 -2.65
C PHE A 89 -6.21 -9.16 -3.87
N GLU A 90 -5.53 -9.62 -4.92
CA GLU A 90 -6.18 -10.10 -6.14
C GLU A 90 -7.10 -11.30 -5.87
N ILE A 91 -6.63 -12.29 -5.10
CA ILE A 91 -7.44 -13.44 -4.71
C ILE A 91 -8.67 -12.98 -3.91
N THR A 92 -8.51 -12.02 -3.01
CA THR A 92 -9.62 -11.49 -2.21
C THR A 92 -10.64 -10.77 -3.09
N GLN A 93 -10.19 -9.91 -4.02
CA GLN A 93 -11.06 -9.23 -4.98
C GLN A 93 -11.81 -10.24 -5.86
N PHE A 94 -11.12 -11.27 -6.35
CA PHE A 94 -11.71 -12.33 -7.15
C PHE A 94 -12.78 -13.13 -6.37
N VAL A 95 -12.47 -13.57 -5.15
CA VAL A 95 -13.39 -14.36 -4.31
C VAL A 95 -14.62 -13.54 -3.91
N LEU A 96 -14.43 -12.28 -3.54
CA LEU A 96 -15.52 -11.39 -3.17
C LEU A 96 -16.30 -10.86 -4.38
N ALA A 97 -15.80 -11.11 -5.60
CA ALA A 97 -16.34 -10.54 -6.84
C ALA A 97 -16.47 -9.01 -6.79
N ILE A 98 -15.50 -8.36 -6.14
CA ILE A 98 -15.44 -6.90 -5.97
C ILE A 98 -14.32 -6.39 -6.87
N GLY A 99 -14.70 -5.66 -7.91
CA GLY A 99 -13.77 -5.03 -8.84
C GLY A 99 -13.23 -5.97 -9.93
N ARG A 100 -12.34 -5.42 -10.76
CA ARG A 100 -11.63 -6.16 -11.81
C ARG A 100 -10.26 -6.59 -11.28
N SER A 101 -10.01 -7.89 -11.31
CA SER A 101 -8.68 -8.46 -11.08
C SER A 101 -7.85 -8.29 -12.36
N ASP A 102 -6.70 -7.63 -12.25
CA ASP A 102 -5.84 -7.29 -13.38
C ASP A 102 -4.38 -7.59 -13.04
N ILE A 103 -3.71 -8.38 -13.88
CA ILE A 103 -2.29 -8.70 -13.71
C ILE A 103 -1.43 -7.41 -13.71
N THR A 104 -1.92 -6.34 -14.35
CA THR A 104 -1.27 -5.03 -14.33
C THR A 104 -1.21 -4.45 -12.91
N ASP A 105 -2.24 -4.67 -12.08
CA ASP A 105 -2.25 -4.24 -10.68
C ASP A 105 -1.19 -5.02 -9.90
N ILE A 106 -1.02 -6.31 -10.19
CA ILE A 106 0.05 -7.12 -9.58
C ILE A 106 1.44 -6.55 -9.86
N LEU A 107 1.68 -6.22 -11.14
CA LEU A 107 2.95 -5.65 -11.58
C LEU A 107 3.19 -4.28 -10.96
N ALA A 108 2.20 -3.38 -11.00
CA ALA A 108 2.26 -2.04 -10.44
C ALA A 108 2.54 -2.07 -8.92
N ASN A 109 1.81 -2.89 -8.18
CA ASN A 109 1.96 -3.05 -6.73
C ASN A 109 3.36 -3.60 -6.37
N THR A 110 3.83 -4.58 -7.13
CA THR A 110 5.18 -5.17 -6.95
C THR A 110 6.28 -4.14 -7.25
N LEU A 111 6.13 -3.35 -8.31
CA LEU A 111 7.03 -2.26 -8.65
C LEU A 111 7.06 -1.20 -7.54
N GLY A 112 5.88 -0.76 -7.07
CA GLY A 112 5.74 0.19 -5.97
C GLY A 112 6.46 -0.27 -4.70
N GLY A 113 6.20 -1.51 -4.26
CA GLY A 113 6.87 -2.07 -3.09
C GLY A 113 8.39 -2.18 -3.28
N THR A 114 8.85 -2.54 -4.47
CA THR A 114 10.28 -2.63 -4.78
C THR A 114 10.96 -1.25 -4.75
N ILE A 115 10.32 -0.22 -5.30
CA ILE A 115 10.75 1.18 -5.19
C ILE A 115 10.84 1.59 -3.71
N GLY A 116 9.84 1.22 -2.90
CA GLY A 116 9.85 1.45 -1.46
C GLY A 116 11.05 0.83 -0.73
N ILE A 117 11.43 -0.39 -1.09
CA ILE A 117 12.66 -1.02 -0.57
C ILE A 117 13.89 -0.17 -0.93
N GLY A 118 14.02 0.21 -2.21
CA GLY A 118 15.14 1.03 -2.69
C GLY A 118 15.24 2.39 -2.00
N ILE A 119 14.10 3.09 -1.84
CA ILE A 119 14.03 4.37 -1.12
C ILE A 119 14.51 4.19 0.32
N TYR A 120 14.03 3.16 1.03
CA TYR A 120 14.47 2.92 2.40
C TYR A 120 15.97 2.65 2.48
N GLU A 121 16.51 1.82 1.59
CA GLU A 121 17.94 1.49 1.59
C GLU A 121 18.81 2.71 1.28
N LEU A 122 18.39 3.58 0.36
CA LEU A 122 19.05 4.86 0.09
C LEU A 122 19.02 5.79 1.31
N LEU A 123 17.84 5.97 1.93
CA LEU A 123 17.71 6.77 3.15
C LEU A 123 18.55 6.19 4.29
N PHE A 124 18.62 4.86 4.42
CA PHE A 124 19.42 4.20 5.43
C PHE A 124 20.92 4.43 5.23
N LYS A 125 21.41 4.45 3.98
CA LYS A 125 22.80 4.81 3.68
C LYS A 125 23.14 6.23 4.11
N ILE A 126 22.23 7.18 3.87
CA ILE A 126 22.45 8.62 4.16
C ILE A 126 22.27 8.93 5.66
N LEU A 127 21.16 8.47 6.26
CA LEU A 127 20.69 8.89 7.58
C LEU A 127 20.99 7.85 8.68
N LYS A 128 21.41 6.64 8.30
CA LYS A 128 21.82 5.54 9.21
C LYS A 128 20.76 5.27 10.29
N HIS A 129 21.13 5.39 11.56
CA HIS A 129 20.26 5.12 12.72
C HIS A 129 19.07 6.08 12.84
N ARG A 130 19.11 7.25 12.18
CA ARG A 130 18.03 8.25 12.22
C ARG A 130 16.89 7.95 11.26
N THR A 131 17.12 7.09 10.27
CA THR A 131 16.16 6.74 9.20
C THR A 131 14.79 6.36 9.74
N ASN A 132 14.73 5.38 10.66
CA ASN A 132 13.46 4.92 11.22
C ASN A 132 12.74 5.99 12.02
N LYS A 133 13.48 6.90 12.67
CA LYS A 133 12.88 8.00 13.45
C LYS A 133 12.24 9.02 12.51
N LEU A 134 12.94 9.38 11.43
CA LEU A 134 12.43 10.32 10.43
C LEU A 134 11.23 9.76 9.68
N ILE A 135 11.31 8.51 9.22
CA ILE A 135 10.18 7.87 8.53
C ILE A 135 8.97 7.73 9.47
N ASN A 136 9.16 7.34 10.73
CA ASN A 136 8.06 7.30 11.69
C ASN A 136 7.46 8.69 11.96
N LEU A 137 8.27 9.75 11.99
CA LEU A 137 7.79 11.12 12.17
C LEU A 137 6.94 11.55 10.97
N PHE A 138 7.44 11.35 9.76
CA PHE A 138 6.69 11.63 8.53
C PHE A 138 5.40 10.81 8.47
N GLY A 139 5.48 9.50 8.76
CA GLY A 139 4.31 8.62 8.81
C GLY A 139 3.28 9.10 9.82
N LEU A 140 3.71 9.46 11.03
CA LEU A 140 2.80 9.96 12.07
C LEU A 140 2.10 11.27 11.67
N VAL A 141 2.84 12.22 11.07
CA VAL A 141 2.25 13.47 10.56
C VAL A 141 1.22 13.16 9.47
N LEU A 142 1.58 12.36 8.47
CA LEU A 142 0.69 12.01 7.36
C LEU A 142 -0.57 11.29 7.83
N THR A 143 -0.43 10.28 8.71
CA THR A 143 -1.56 9.54 9.27
C THR A 143 -2.46 10.45 10.11
N SER A 144 -1.88 11.35 10.91
CA SER A 144 -2.66 12.29 11.72
C SER A 144 -3.44 13.28 10.84
N CYS A 145 -2.82 13.82 9.80
CA CYS A 145 -3.48 14.69 8.83
C CYS A 145 -4.62 13.96 8.09
N ALA A 146 -4.39 12.71 7.67
CA ALA A 146 -5.41 11.90 7.00
C ALA A 146 -6.62 11.62 7.91
N LEU A 147 -6.38 11.23 9.16
CA LEU A 147 -7.45 11.00 10.14
C LEU A 147 -8.24 12.29 10.43
N PHE A 148 -7.55 13.42 10.58
CA PHE A 148 -8.19 14.71 10.76
C PHE A 148 -9.08 15.08 9.56
N PHE A 149 -8.58 14.87 8.35
CA PHE A 149 -9.35 15.12 7.12
C PHE A 149 -10.60 14.24 7.03
N ILE A 150 -10.48 12.95 7.36
CA ILE A 150 -11.63 12.02 7.40
C ILE A 150 -12.66 12.51 8.43
N ILE A 151 -12.25 12.82 9.65
CA ILE A 151 -13.15 13.33 10.71
C ILE A 151 -13.85 14.63 10.25
N PHE A 152 -13.11 15.53 9.60
CA PHE A 152 -13.67 16.77 9.07
C PHE A 152 -14.75 16.54 8.01
N ILE A 153 -14.53 15.59 7.09
CA ILE A 153 -15.54 15.19 6.10
C ILE A 153 -16.79 14.64 6.79
N PHE A 154 -16.65 13.71 7.72
CA PHE A 154 -17.79 13.11 8.43
C PHE A 154 -18.59 14.17 9.21
N LYS A 155 -17.92 15.14 9.84
CA LYS A 155 -18.58 16.24 10.55
C LYS A 155 -19.33 17.20 9.61
N ARG A 156 -18.91 17.33 8.35
CA ARG A 156 -19.59 18.17 7.37
C ARG A 156 -20.86 17.53 6.80
N HIS A 157 -20.97 16.21 6.86
CA HIS A 157 -22.09 15.43 6.33
C HIS A 157 -23.09 14.94 7.42
N SER A 158 -22.85 15.28 8.70
CA SER A 158 -23.79 15.07 9.81
C SER A 158 -24.41 16.40 10.23
#